data_AF-A0A8J7L9W8-F1
#
_entry.id   AF-A0A8J7L9W8-F1
#
_cell.length_a   1.000
_cell.length_b   1.000
_cell.length_c   1.000
_cell.angle_alpha   90.00
_cell.angle_beta   90.00
_cell.angle_gamma   90.00
#
_symmetry.space_group_name_H-M   'P 1'
#
loop_
_entity.id
_entity.type
_entity.pdbx_description
1 polymer ?
#
loop_
_entity_poly.entity_id
_entity_poly.type
_entity_poly.pdbx_seq_one_letter_code
_entity_poly.pdbx_strand_id
1 'polypeptide(L)'
;MTTQTQVRPSSVFLVSGGAKGITAQCAIKMAQHQPSTFILLGRSEVLETEPDFAQDCFEESVLKKRIMENLLSQGEKPTPMSVQKIYNKIASSREIKNTLVAIQQTGAKAEYISVDVTNVAELQNKLAAAVARTGTITGIIHGAGNLADKLIEKKTDQDFEKVYTAKVQGLENLLSCVNPNQLEHLVLFSSVTGFYGNQGQSDYAIANEILNKSAHLIKQQYPQCHVVAINWGGWDSGMVTPELKKAFAERGIDIIPVDVGTQMLVNELHPAHHATTQVVIGSPTIRPPAPLEPELRSYRIRRRMTVEANPFLHDHTIAGSPVLPATCAMSWMINACEELYPGYTYLSCKNFKVLKGITFGENSPQEHILEIQEIAKAESDFIEFETTILSNTTTGKTHFHYKAQIKLVRKLPEAPIYEDVNLTEDNIITTTGKDFYQNGDSSLFHGPAFQKIVRVLNINPTKITIECFWQEITAREQGQFPVQWHNPYTTDLSTQALWIWLNHFHQEVCLPGQLTHSEQFRTVPCNAPFYVSCEVENKTATGVTANFFLHDTEGKIYSRILGAKAVIAPMNLHKRK
;
A
#
# COMPACT_ATOMS: atom_id res chain seq x y z
N MET A 1 31.06 -2.42 -18.34
CA MET A 1 30.25 -1.29 -18.85
C MET A 1 29.04 -1.89 -19.52
N THR A 2 27.90 -1.97 -18.83
CA THR A 2 26.64 -2.44 -19.41
C THR A 2 26.14 -1.36 -20.37
N THR A 3 26.17 -1.65 -21.66
CA THR A 3 25.47 -0.86 -22.68
C THR A 3 24.01 -0.77 -22.27
N GLN A 4 23.58 0.43 -21.93
CA GLN A 4 22.24 0.74 -21.47
C GLN A 4 21.26 0.59 -22.65
N THR A 5 20.34 -0.39 -22.55
CA THR A 5 19.36 -0.70 -23.60
C THR A 5 18.39 0.45 -23.81
N GLN A 6 18.40 1.06 -25.00
CA GLN A 6 17.56 2.19 -25.37
C GLN A 6 16.72 1.86 -26.61
N VAL A 7 15.51 2.43 -26.68
CA VAL A 7 14.68 2.36 -27.89
C VAL A 7 15.38 3.10 -29.04
N ARG A 8 15.45 2.46 -30.21
CA ARG A 8 16.16 2.98 -31.40
C ARG A 8 15.20 3.12 -32.58
N PRO A 9 15.57 3.90 -33.62
CA PRO A 9 14.82 3.94 -34.86
C PRO A 9 14.62 2.57 -35.54
N SER A 10 15.59 1.65 -35.33
CA SER A 10 15.55 0.29 -35.85
C SER A 10 14.73 -0.68 -34.98
N SER A 11 14.22 -0.24 -33.82
CA SER A 11 13.43 -1.10 -32.94
C SER A 11 12.11 -1.47 -33.61
N VAL A 12 11.71 -2.74 -33.44
CA VAL A 12 10.44 -3.26 -33.93
C VAL A 12 9.66 -3.78 -32.73
N PHE A 13 8.55 -3.11 -32.41
CA PHE A 13 7.69 -3.47 -31.28
C PHE A 13 6.50 -4.30 -31.74
N LEU A 14 6.33 -5.47 -31.13
CA LEU A 14 5.10 -6.26 -31.21
C LEU A 14 4.16 -5.85 -30.08
N VAL A 15 3.00 -5.30 -30.41
CA VAL A 15 2.09 -4.67 -29.44
C VAL A 15 0.74 -5.37 -29.41
N SER A 16 0.50 -6.23 -28.42
CA SER A 16 -0.80 -6.88 -28.28
C SER A 16 -1.84 -5.97 -27.63
N GLY A 17 -3.06 -5.94 -28.18
CA GLY A 17 -4.05 -4.95 -27.79
C GLY A 17 -3.66 -3.53 -28.21
N GLY A 18 -2.70 -3.40 -29.13
CA GLY A 18 -2.02 -2.14 -29.45
C GLY A 18 -2.75 -1.20 -30.39
N ALA A 19 -3.90 -1.60 -30.93
CA ALA A 19 -4.58 -0.85 -31.98
C ALA A 19 -5.77 -0.01 -31.50
N LYS A 20 -6.18 -0.18 -30.23
CA LYS A 20 -7.28 0.54 -29.60
C LYS A 20 -6.97 0.84 -28.13
N GLY A 21 -7.66 1.83 -27.56
CA GLY A 21 -7.57 2.17 -26.13
C GLY A 21 -6.17 2.61 -25.67
N ILE A 22 -5.86 2.36 -24.39
CA ILE A 22 -4.67 2.91 -23.71
C ILE A 22 -3.36 2.41 -24.32
N THR A 23 -3.28 1.12 -24.66
CA THR A 23 -2.07 0.54 -25.27
C THR A 23 -1.74 1.20 -26.61
N ALA A 24 -2.77 1.58 -27.40
CA ALA A 24 -2.58 2.34 -28.63
C ALA A 24 -2.05 3.76 -28.37
N GLN A 25 -2.59 4.44 -27.36
CA GLN A 25 -2.10 5.76 -26.95
C GLN A 25 -0.63 5.71 -26.50
N CYS A 26 -0.24 4.65 -25.77
CA CYS A 26 1.16 4.42 -25.40
C CYS A 26 2.05 4.19 -26.63
N ALA A 27 1.60 3.39 -27.61
CA ALA A 27 2.34 3.17 -28.84
C ALA A 27 2.52 4.47 -29.65
N ILE A 28 1.48 5.31 -29.74
CA ILE A 28 1.55 6.64 -30.36
C ILE A 28 2.56 7.53 -29.63
N LYS A 29 2.51 7.58 -28.29
CA LYS A 29 3.43 8.40 -27.49
C LYS A 29 4.88 7.94 -27.63
N MET A 30 5.11 6.63 -27.68
CA MET A 30 6.43 6.07 -27.97
C MET A 30 6.92 6.48 -29.36
N ALA A 31 6.06 6.38 -30.38
CA ALA A 31 6.40 6.79 -31.74
C ALA A 31 6.75 8.29 -31.85
N GLN A 32 6.03 9.15 -31.11
CA GLN A 32 6.33 10.58 -31.01
C GLN A 32 7.70 10.85 -30.38
N HIS A 33 8.10 10.07 -29.37
CA HIS A 33 9.37 10.24 -28.69
C HIS A 33 10.55 9.68 -29.48
N GLN A 34 10.37 8.49 -30.07
CA GLN A 34 11.37 7.81 -30.87
C GLN A 34 10.68 7.08 -32.03
N PRO A 35 10.68 7.66 -33.25
CA PRO A 35 10.07 7.02 -34.41
C PRO A 35 10.72 5.65 -34.67
N SER A 36 9.92 4.60 -34.60
CA SER A 36 10.34 3.19 -34.76
C SER A 36 9.27 2.40 -35.52
N THR A 37 9.34 1.07 -35.55
CA THR A 37 8.32 0.23 -36.21
C THR A 37 7.42 -0.46 -35.20
N PHE A 38 6.10 -0.48 -35.46
CA PHE A 38 5.09 -1.07 -34.58
C PHE A 38 4.23 -2.08 -35.35
N ILE A 39 4.17 -3.31 -34.86
CA ILE A 39 3.23 -4.35 -35.30
C ILE A 39 2.13 -4.43 -34.25
N LEU A 40 0.96 -3.88 -34.57
CA LEU A 40 -0.18 -3.81 -33.65
C LEU A 40 -1.07 -5.04 -33.83
N LEU A 41 -1.37 -5.74 -32.75
CA LEU A 41 -2.26 -6.91 -32.76
C LEU A 41 -3.59 -6.61 -32.08
N GLY A 42 -4.67 -7.19 -32.61
CA GLY A 42 -5.99 -7.19 -32.00
C GLY A 42 -6.92 -8.17 -32.71
N ARG A 43 -8.11 -8.44 -32.14
CA ARG A 43 -9.08 -9.38 -32.73
C ARG A 43 -10.03 -8.75 -33.74
N SER A 44 -10.08 -7.41 -33.79
CA SER A 44 -11.04 -6.69 -34.61
C SER A 44 -10.60 -6.68 -36.07
N GLU A 45 -11.49 -7.04 -36.98
CA GLU A 45 -11.24 -6.88 -38.40
C GLU A 45 -11.25 -5.40 -38.79
N VAL A 46 -10.36 -5.01 -39.71
CA VAL A 46 -10.37 -3.70 -40.34
C VAL A 46 -11.15 -3.83 -41.65
N LEU A 47 -12.11 -2.94 -41.85
CA LEU A 47 -12.87 -2.86 -43.10
C LEU A 47 -11.98 -2.25 -44.17
N GLU A 48 -11.83 -2.91 -45.32
CA GLU A 48 -11.14 -2.35 -46.49
C GLU A 48 -11.84 -1.05 -46.92
N THR A 49 -13.12 -1.15 -47.25
CA THR A 49 -14.00 -0.03 -47.58
C THR A 49 -15.06 0.17 -46.51
N GLU A 50 -15.26 1.41 -46.10
CA GLU A 50 -16.32 1.76 -45.16
C GLU A 50 -17.69 1.79 -45.87
N PRO A 51 -18.75 1.17 -45.29
CA PRO A 51 -20.07 1.18 -45.91
C PRO A 51 -20.61 2.58 -46.13
N ASP A 52 -21.29 2.81 -47.26
CA ASP A 52 -21.80 4.14 -47.65
C ASP A 52 -22.70 4.77 -46.57
N PHE A 53 -23.55 3.97 -45.92
CA PHE A 53 -24.41 4.48 -44.85
C PHE A 53 -23.63 5.00 -43.63
N ALA A 54 -22.39 4.55 -43.44
CA ALA A 54 -21.55 4.93 -42.31
C ALA A 54 -20.71 6.17 -42.59
N GLN A 55 -20.43 6.49 -43.86
CA GLN A 55 -19.55 7.59 -44.25
C GLN A 55 -20.03 8.93 -43.66
N ASP A 56 -19.05 9.74 -43.24
CA ASP A 56 -19.22 11.06 -42.61
C ASP A 56 -20.19 11.10 -41.41
N CYS A 57 -20.38 9.96 -40.73
CA CYS A 57 -21.27 9.85 -39.58
C CYS A 57 -20.50 9.40 -38.34
N PHE A 58 -20.13 10.35 -37.48
CA PHE A 58 -19.30 10.09 -36.29
C PHE A 58 -20.11 9.97 -34.99
N GLU A 59 -21.36 10.44 -34.97
CA GLU A 59 -22.23 10.32 -33.80
C GLU A 59 -22.81 8.91 -33.68
N GLU A 60 -22.64 8.28 -32.52
CA GLU A 60 -23.06 6.90 -32.25
C GLU A 60 -24.55 6.68 -32.48
N SER A 61 -25.40 7.58 -31.97
CA SER A 61 -26.86 7.48 -32.08
C SER A 61 -27.32 7.55 -33.53
N VAL A 62 -26.74 8.46 -34.31
CA VAL A 62 -27.03 8.64 -35.74
C VAL A 62 -26.53 7.45 -36.55
N LEU A 63 -25.33 6.96 -36.28
CA LEU A 63 -24.77 5.81 -36.99
C LEU A 63 -25.58 4.54 -36.71
N LYS A 64 -26.00 4.30 -35.46
CA LYS A 64 -26.90 3.18 -35.11
C LYS A 64 -28.23 3.29 -35.84
N LYS A 65 -28.78 4.51 -36.00
CA LYS A 65 -29.99 4.74 -36.80
C LYS A 65 -29.79 4.37 -38.28
N ARG A 66 -28.70 4.83 -38.89
CA ARG A 66 -28.38 4.50 -40.30
C ARG A 66 -28.15 2.98 -40.50
N ILE A 67 -27.55 2.30 -39.53
CA ILE A 67 -27.42 0.84 -39.53
C ILE A 67 -28.80 0.16 -39.50
N MET A 68 -29.72 0.62 -38.64
CA MET A 68 -31.08 0.09 -38.60
C MET A 68 -31.82 0.27 -39.93
N GLU A 69 -31.73 1.46 -40.53
CA GLU A 69 -32.33 1.77 -41.83
C GLU A 69 -31.75 0.90 -42.95
N ASN A 70 -30.43 0.67 -42.94
CA ASN A 70 -29.77 -0.20 -43.90
C ASN A 70 -30.24 -1.66 -43.80
N LEU A 71 -30.33 -2.22 -42.58
CA LEU A 71 -30.84 -3.57 -42.36
C LEU A 71 -32.29 -3.72 -42.86
N LEU A 72 -33.15 -2.75 -42.55
CA LEU A 72 -34.53 -2.73 -43.04
C LEU A 72 -34.60 -2.69 -44.56
N SER A 73 -33.74 -1.90 -45.23
CA SER A 73 -33.67 -1.83 -46.69
C SER A 73 -33.24 -3.15 -47.34
N GLN A 74 -32.52 -4.00 -46.61
CA GLN A 74 -32.09 -5.34 -47.06
C GLN A 74 -33.10 -6.45 -46.70
N GLY A 75 -34.23 -6.10 -46.09
CA GLY A 75 -35.23 -7.06 -45.62
C GLY A 75 -34.84 -7.78 -44.32
N GLU A 76 -33.78 -7.33 -43.64
CA GLU A 76 -33.35 -7.88 -42.36
C GLU A 76 -34.03 -7.16 -41.17
N LYS A 77 -34.33 -7.90 -40.11
CA LYS A 77 -34.91 -7.33 -38.89
C LYS A 77 -33.78 -6.75 -38.01
N PRO A 78 -33.73 -5.42 -37.77
CA PRO A 78 -32.72 -4.84 -36.90
C PRO A 78 -32.97 -5.23 -35.44
N THR A 79 -32.06 -5.99 -34.85
CA THR A 79 -32.06 -6.30 -33.41
C THR A 79 -31.01 -5.44 -32.71
N PRO A 80 -31.17 -5.11 -31.41
CA PRO A 80 -30.15 -4.36 -30.68
C PRO A 80 -28.76 -5.00 -30.77
N MET A 81 -28.69 -6.33 -30.73
CA MET A 81 -27.43 -7.08 -30.88
C MET A 81 -26.82 -6.95 -32.28
N SER A 82 -27.61 -7.10 -33.35
CA SER A 82 -27.08 -6.99 -34.72
C SER A 82 -26.62 -5.57 -35.03
N VAL A 83 -27.38 -4.56 -34.62
CA VAL A 83 -27.01 -3.15 -34.76
C VAL A 83 -25.73 -2.84 -33.99
N GLN A 84 -25.64 -3.27 -32.73
CA GLN A 84 -24.43 -3.06 -31.92
C GLN A 84 -23.20 -3.76 -32.51
N LYS A 85 -23.38 -4.98 -33.07
CA LYS A 85 -22.29 -5.71 -33.72
C LYS A 85 -21.73 -4.96 -34.94
N ILE A 86 -22.60 -4.45 -35.81
CA ILE A 86 -22.20 -3.67 -37.00
C ILE A 86 -21.53 -2.36 -36.56
N TYR A 87 -22.13 -1.65 -35.61
CA TYR A 87 -21.55 -0.42 -35.04
C TYR A 87 -20.14 -0.67 -34.50
N ASN A 88 -19.96 -1.70 -33.66
CA ASN A 88 -18.66 -2.04 -33.09
C ASN A 88 -17.61 -2.38 -34.16
N LYS A 89 -18.01 -3.03 -35.27
CA LYS A 89 -17.13 -3.32 -36.40
C LYS A 89 -16.63 -2.03 -37.07
N ILE A 90 -17.54 -1.10 -37.36
CA ILE A 90 -17.22 0.19 -37.98
C ILE A 90 -16.36 1.04 -37.03
N ALA A 91 -16.80 1.23 -35.79
CA ALA A 91 -16.09 2.02 -34.79
C ALA A 91 -14.68 1.48 -34.53
N SER A 92 -14.52 0.15 -34.38
CA SER A 92 -13.20 -0.47 -34.21
C SER A 92 -12.32 -0.25 -35.43
N SER A 93 -12.85 -0.44 -36.64
CA SER A 93 -12.11 -0.23 -37.88
C SER A 93 -11.60 1.21 -38.00
N ARG A 94 -12.43 2.20 -37.66
CA ARG A 94 -12.04 3.63 -37.62
C ARG A 94 -10.95 3.90 -36.59
N GLU A 95 -11.11 3.42 -35.36
CA GLU A 95 -10.12 3.63 -34.29
C GLU A 95 -8.76 3.04 -34.64
N ILE A 96 -8.74 1.84 -35.24
CA ILE A 96 -7.50 1.20 -35.72
C ILE A 96 -6.86 2.03 -36.83
N LYS A 97 -7.63 2.45 -37.85
CA LYS A 97 -7.12 3.30 -38.95
C LYS A 97 -6.55 4.63 -38.40
N ASN A 98 -7.23 5.27 -37.46
CA ASN A 98 -6.77 6.49 -36.82
C ASN A 98 -5.47 6.28 -36.03
N THR A 99 -5.35 5.16 -35.31
CA THR A 99 -4.11 4.79 -34.60
C THR A 99 -2.94 4.63 -35.57
N LEU A 100 -3.15 3.92 -36.69
CA LEU A 100 -2.13 3.73 -37.72
C LEU A 100 -1.68 5.07 -38.31
N VAL A 101 -2.62 5.95 -38.66
CA VAL A 101 -2.33 7.30 -39.17
C VAL A 101 -1.57 8.13 -38.15
N ALA A 102 -2.00 8.12 -36.88
CA ALA A 102 -1.34 8.88 -35.81
C ALA A 102 0.12 8.44 -35.61
N ILE A 103 0.40 7.14 -35.64
CA ILE A 103 1.78 6.63 -35.57
C ILE A 103 2.56 7.07 -36.82
N GLN A 104 2.00 6.91 -38.02
CA GLN A 104 2.67 7.27 -39.27
C GLN A 104 3.01 8.77 -39.36
N GLN A 105 2.17 9.64 -38.81
CA GLN A 105 2.40 11.09 -38.75
C GLN A 105 3.63 11.49 -37.91
N THR A 106 4.12 10.60 -37.03
CA THR A 106 5.36 10.82 -36.27
C THR A 106 6.62 10.49 -37.08
N GLY A 107 6.47 9.90 -38.28
CA GLY A 107 7.58 9.32 -39.06
C GLY A 107 7.86 7.85 -38.73
N ALA A 108 7.16 7.26 -37.75
CA ALA A 108 7.20 5.84 -37.44
C ALA A 108 6.46 5.00 -38.48
N LYS A 109 6.70 3.68 -38.46
CA LYS A 109 5.97 2.71 -39.29
C LYS A 109 4.99 1.93 -38.42
N ALA A 110 3.79 1.68 -38.92
CA ALA A 110 2.80 0.85 -38.24
C ALA A 110 2.08 -0.09 -39.20
N GLU A 111 1.91 -1.34 -38.79
CA GLU A 111 1.06 -2.33 -39.45
C GLU A 111 0.10 -2.94 -38.41
N TYR A 112 -1.15 -3.21 -38.80
CA TYR A 112 -2.12 -3.90 -37.96
C TYR A 112 -2.38 -5.32 -38.46
N ILE A 113 -2.39 -6.27 -37.53
CA ILE A 113 -2.71 -7.67 -37.79
C ILE A 113 -3.91 -8.07 -36.93
N SER A 114 -5.01 -8.45 -37.59
CA SER A 114 -6.15 -9.05 -36.92
C SER A 114 -5.83 -10.50 -36.56
N VAL A 115 -5.60 -10.79 -35.29
CA VAL A 115 -5.28 -12.13 -34.76
C VAL A 115 -5.63 -12.23 -33.27
N ASP A 116 -6.08 -13.40 -32.83
CA ASP A 116 -6.20 -13.71 -31.41
C ASP A 116 -4.84 -14.18 -30.87
N VAL A 117 -4.29 -13.46 -29.88
CA VAL A 117 -2.98 -13.80 -29.28
C VAL A 117 -2.99 -15.13 -28.54
N THR A 118 -4.16 -15.70 -28.23
CA THR A 118 -4.29 -17.04 -27.66
C THR A 118 -4.16 -18.15 -28.70
N ASN A 119 -4.30 -17.83 -30.00
CA ASN A 119 -4.11 -18.78 -31.10
C ASN A 119 -2.68 -18.72 -31.64
N VAL A 120 -1.78 -19.49 -31.03
CA VAL A 120 -0.33 -19.47 -31.36
C VAL A 120 -0.03 -19.81 -32.82
N ALA A 121 -0.76 -20.76 -33.43
CA ALA A 121 -0.50 -21.19 -34.80
C ALA A 121 -0.83 -20.08 -35.81
N GLU A 122 -1.97 -19.40 -35.62
CA GLU A 122 -2.36 -18.27 -36.47
C GLU A 122 -1.44 -17.06 -36.23
N LEU A 123 -1.06 -16.81 -34.98
CA LEU A 123 -0.12 -15.77 -34.60
C LEU A 123 1.23 -15.95 -35.29
N GLN A 124 1.83 -17.15 -35.22
CA GLN A 124 3.11 -17.44 -35.87
C GLN A 124 3.05 -17.24 -37.39
N ASN A 125 1.99 -17.73 -38.04
CA ASN A 125 1.81 -17.58 -39.48
C ASN A 125 1.74 -16.10 -39.90
N LYS A 126 0.85 -15.33 -39.27
CA LYS A 126 0.66 -13.91 -39.61
C LYS A 126 1.89 -13.05 -39.27
N LEU A 127 2.58 -13.36 -38.17
CA LEU A 127 3.81 -12.64 -37.80
C LEU A 127 4.97 -12.90 -38.75
N ALA A 128 5.13 -14.12 -39.27
CA ALA A 128 6.20 -14.42 -40.22
C ALA A 128 6.17 -13.49 -41.44
N ALA A 129 4.97 -13.21 -41.97
CA ALA A 129 4.80 -12.28 -43.09
C ALA A 129 5.13 -10.83 -42.72
N ALA A 130 4.77 -10.38 -41.53
CA ALA A 130 5.07 -9.01 -41.06
C ALA A 130 6.56 -8.83 -40.77
N VAL A 131 7.20 -9.78 -40.08
CA VAL A 131 8.64 -9.76 -39.76
C VAL A 131 9.49 -9.71 -41.04
N ALA A 132 9.07 -10.39 -42.11
CA ALA A 132 9.75 -10.31 -43.40
C ALA A 132 9.76 -8.88 -44.00
N ARG A 133 8.76 -8.04 -43.68
CA ARG A 133 8.67 -6.64 -44.13
C ARG A 133 9.33 -5.65 -43.17
N THR A 134 9.20 -5.89 -41.86
CA THR A 134 9.57 -4.92 -40.81
C THR A 134 10.93 -5.18 -40.18
N GLY A 135 11.47 -6.40 -40.32
CA GLY A 135 12.65 -6.86 -39.62
C GLY A 135 12.34 -7.56 -38.29
N THR A 136 13.40 -8.00 -37.62
CA THR A 136 13.36 -8.74 -36.36
C THR A 136 12.67 -7.94 -35.26
N ILE A 137 11.77 -8.60 -34.52
CA ILE A 137 11.11 -8.03 -33.34
C ILE A 137 12.13 -7.89 -32.21
N THR A 138 12.36 -6.67 -31.76
CA THR A 138 13.27 -6.33 -30.65
C THR A 138 12.54 -5.93 -29.38
N GLY A 139 11.22 -5.71 -29.44
CA GLY A 139 10.42 -5.32 -28.29
C GLY A 139 9.03 -5.95 -28.28
N ILE A 140 8.53 -6.27 -27.09
CA ILE A 140 7.13 -6.68 -26.88
C ILE A 140 6.47 -5.70 -25.93
N ILE A 141 5.26 -5.28 -26.27
CA ILE A 141 4.35 -4.56 -25.38
C ILE A 141 3.08 -5.38 -25.25
N HIS A 142 2.86 -5.96 -24.07
CA HIS A 142 1.73 -6.82 -23.82
C HIS A 142 0.61 -6.06 -23.09
N GLY A 143 -0.28 -5.45 -23.88
CA GLY A 143 -1.46 -4.71 -23.42
C GLY A 143 -2.80 -5.44 -23.62
N ALA A 144 -2.80 -6.72 -24.00
CA ALA A 144 -4.04 -7.47 -24.18
C ALA A 144 -4.65 -7.86 -22.83
N GLY A 145 -5.98 -7.73 -22.71
CA GLY A 145 -6.68 -8.08 -21.49
C GLY A 145 -8.19 -7.96 -21.64
N ASN A 146 -8.91 -8.76 -20.86
CA ASN A 146 -10.36 -8.72 -20.74
C ASN A 146 -10.74 -8.61 -19.25
N LEU A 147 -11.98 -8.20 -18.98
CA LEU A 147 -12.59 -8.23 -17.66
C LEU A 147 -13.78 -9.20 -17.63
N ALA A 148 -14.04 -9.76 -16.45
CA ALA A 148 -15.17 -10.64 -16.15
C ALA A 148 -15.59 -10.48 -14.67
N ASP A 149 -15.78 -9.22 -14.26
CA ASP A 149 -15.92 -8.84 -12.86
C ASP A 149 -17.18 -9.45 -12.22
N LYS A 150 -16.97 -10.31 -11.22
CA LYS A 150 -17.99 -11.02 -10.44
C LYS A 150 -17.40 -11.42 -9.09
N LEU A 151 -18.22 -11.44 -8.04
CA LEU A 151 -17.81 -12.05 -6.78
C LEU A 151 -17.39 -13.51 -6.98
N ILE A 152 -16.44 -14.00 -6.19
CA ILE A 152 -15.79 -15.30 -6.43
C ILE A 152 -16.81 -16.45 -6.44
N GLU A 153 -17.84 -16.38 -5.60
CA GLU A 153 -18.92 -17.36 -5.54
C GLU A 153 -19.87 -17.34 -6.75
N LYS A 154 -19.74 -16.33 -7.62
CA LYS A 154 -20.52 -16.18 -8.87
C LYS A 154 -19.68 -16.33 -10.14
N LYS A 155 -18.37 -16.58 -10.02
CA LYS A 155 -17.48 -16.77 -11.17
C LYS A 155 -17.63 -18.17 -11.75
N THR A 156 -17.60 -18.25 -13.08
CA THR A 156 -17.56 -19.49 -13.84
C THR A 156 -16.16 -19.74 -14.40
N ASP A 157 -15.85 -20.97 -14.78
CA ASP A 157 -14.58 -21.30 -15.44
C ASP A 157 -14.39 -20.50 -16.74
N GLN A 158 -15.47 -20.25 -17.48
CA GLN A 158 -15.41 -19.44 -18.69
C GLN A 158 -15.04 -17.97 -18.40
N ASP A 159 -15.48 -17.41 -17.26
CA ASP A 159 -15.09 -16.07 -16.84
C ASP A 159 -13.57 -16.02 -16.55
N PHE A 160 -13.08 -17.03 -15.81
CA PHE A 160 -11.66 -17.17 -15.49
C PHE A 160 -10.81 -17.30 -16.77
N GLU A 161 -11.15 -18.25 -17.65
CA GLU A 161 -10.41 -18.49 -18.89
C GLU A 161 -10.35 -17.24 -19.78
N LYS A 162 -11.47 -16.49 -19.88
CA LYS A 162 -11.53 -15.26 -20.67
C LYS A 162 -10.54 -14.18 -20.19
N VAL A 163 -10.31 -14.09 -18.88
CA VAL A 163 -9.40 -13.11 -18.26
C VAL A 163 -7.96 -13.63 -18.27
N TYR A 164 -7.77 -14.87 -17.85
CA TYR A 164 -6.47 -15.51 -17.71
C TYR A 164 -5.75 -15.65 -19.05
N THR A 165 -6.39 -16.27 -20.05
CA THR A 165 -5.74 -16.62 -21.32
C THR A 165 -5.25 -15.38 -22.09
N ALA A 166 -6.01 -14.29 -22.09
CA ALA A 166 -5.65 -13.07 -22.81
C ALA A 166 -4.33 -12.46 -22.30
N LYS A 167 -4.05 -12.59 -20.99
CA LYS A 167 -2.85 -12.04 -20.34
C LYS A 167 -1.71 -13.07 -20.25
N VAL A 168 -2.00 -14.24 -19.69
CA VAL A 168 -0.95 -15.22 -19.39
C VAL A 168 -0.60 -16.02 -20.63
N GLN A 169 -1.56 -16.75 -21.21
CA GLN A 169 -1.32 -17.51 -22.44
C GLN A 169 -0.93 -16.59 -23.61
N GLY A 170 -1.51 -15.39 -23.68
CA GLY A 170 -1.14 -14.37 -24.66
C GLY A 170 0.33 -13.97 -24.56
N LEU A 171 0.85 -13.71 -23.36
CA LEU A 171 2.27 -13.41 -23.17
C LEU A 171 3.16 -14.59 -23.57
N GLU A 172 2.83 -15.81 -23.14
CA GLU A 172 3.58 -17.03 -23.48
C GLU A 172 3.67 -17.21 -25.00
N ASN A 173 2.55 -17.04 -25.70
CA ASN A 173 2.49 -17.16 -27.15
C ASN A 173 3.33 -16.09 -27.84
N LEU A 174 3.28 -14.83 -27.39
CA LEU A 174 4.11 -13.75 -27.94
C LEU A 174 5.60 -14.02 -27.75
N LEU A 175 6.01 -14.48 -26.56
CA LEU A 175 7.40 -14.84 -26.27
C LEU A 175 7.87 -16.03 -27.12
N SER A 176 7.00 -16.99 -27.41
CA SER A 176 7.32 -18.13 -28.29
C SER A 176 7.52 -17.74 -29.75
N CYS A 177 7.02 -16.57 -30.17
CA CYS A 177 7.12 -16.08 -31.54
C CYS A 177 8.36 -15.20 -31.79
N VAL A 178 9.13 -14.88 -30.75
CA VAL A 178 10.33 -14.03 -30.85
C VAL A 178 11.56 -14.79 -30.38
N ASN A 179 12.73 -14.43 -30.90
CA ASN A 179 13.99 -14.93 -30.37
C ASN A 179 14.31 -14.17 -29.08
N PRO A 180 14.33 -14.82 -27.89
CA PRO A 180 14.54 -14.11 -26.63
C PRO A 180 15.91 -13.40 -26.54
N ASN A 181 16.92 -13.89 -27.26
CA ASN A 181 18.25 -13.27 -27.29
C ASN A 181 18.30 -11.96 -28.11
N GLN A 182 17.27 -11.68 -28.91
CA GLN A 182 17.13 -10.44 -29.67
C GLN A 182 16.12 -9.48 -29.03
N LEU A 183 15.48 -9.90 -27.94
CA LEU A 183 14.52 -9.08 -27.22
C LEU A 183 15.25 -8.07 -26.32
N GLU A 184 15.09 -6.80 -26.66
CA GLU A 184 15.68 -5.66 -25.96
C GLU A 184 14.70 -5.07 -24.95
N HIS A 185 13.40 -5.15 -25.24
CA HIS A 185 12.35 -4.57 -24.39
C HIS A 185 11.18 -5.54 -24.19
N LEU A 186 10.72 -5.67 -22.94
CA LEU A 186 9.47 -6.35 -22.60
C LEU A 186 8.67 -5.48 -21.62
N VAL A 187 7.56 -4.93 -22.10
CA VAL A 187 6.65 -4.10 -21.31
C VAL A 187 5.35 -4.84 -21.08
N LEU A 188 5.03 -5.12 -19.82
CA LEU A 188 3.80 -5.81 -19.44
C LEU A 188 2.82 -4.84 -18.80
N PHE A 189 1.62 -4.73 -19.36
CA PHE A 189 0.54 -3.94 -18.77
C PHE A 189 -0.15 -4.78 -17.70
N SER A 190 0.36 -4.66 -16.49
CA SER A 190 -0.23 -5.21 -15.27
C SER A 190 -1.24 -4.21 -14.67
N SER A 191 -1.67 -4.43 -13.44
CA SER A 191 -2.61 -3.55 -12.74
C SER A 191 -2.37 -3.54 -11.24
N VAL A 192 -2.68 -2.42 -10.59
CA VAL A 192 -2.73 -2.31 -9.12
C VAL A 192 -3.55 -3.42 -8.46
N THR A 193 -4.56 -3.98 -9.15
CA THR A 193 -5.36 -5.11 -8.69
C THR A 193 -4.52 -6.38 -8.48
N GLY A 194 -3.44 -6.60 -9.24
CA GLY A 194 -2.52 -7.72 -9.02
C GLY A 194 -1.76 -7.62 -7.69
N PHE A 195 -1.57 -6.39 -7.20
CA PHE A 195 -0.81 -6.12 -5.97
C PHE A 195 -1.70 -5.98 -4.73
N TYR A 196 -2.74 -5.16 -4.83
CA TYR A 196 -3.62 -4.83 -3.69
C TYR A 196 -4.91 -5.64 -3.65
N GLY A 197 -5.27 -6.29 -4.77
CA GLY A 197 -6.57 -6.92 -4.97
C GLY A 197 -7.66 -5.90 -5.27
N ASN A 198 -8.78 -6.41 -5.76
CA ASN A 198 -10.02 -5.66 -5.90
C ASN A 198 -11.22 -6.63 -5.83
N GLN A 199 -12.30 -6.19 -5.21
CA GLN A 199 -13.49 -7.02 -5.04
C GLN A 199 -14.08 -7.38 -6.42
N GLY A 200 -14.35 -8.66 -6.63
CA GLY A 200 -14.91 -9.17 -7.89
C GLY A 200 -13.88 -9.43 -9.00
N GLN A 201 -12.60 -9.19 -8.75
CA GLN A 201 -11.52 -9.27 -9.73
C GLN A 201 -10.44 -10.30 -9.36
N SER A 202 -10.84 -11.46 -8.80
CA SER A 202 -9.89 -12.49 -8.35
C SER A 202 -9.02 -13.06 -9.49
N ASP A 203 -9.65 -13.43 -10.61
CA ASP A 203 -8.98 -13.89 -11.84
C ASP A 203 -8.09 -12.81 -12.46
N TYR A 204 -8.56 -11.57 -12.48
CA TYR A 204 -7.78 -10.44 -12.96
C TYR A 204 -6.58 -10.14 -12.07
N ALA A 205 -6.71 -10.23 -10.74
CA ALA A 205 -5.60 -10.11 -9.81
C ALA A 205 -4.55 -11.22 -10.05
N ILE A 206 -5.00 -12.47 -10.18
CA ILE A 206 -4.12 -13.62 -10.49
C ILE A 206 -3.36 -13.37 -11.80
N ALA A 207 -4.07 -13.03 -12.88
CA ALA A 207 -3.46 -12.84 -14.20
C ALA A 207 -2.41 -11.72 -14.20
N ASN A 208 -2.69 -10.59 -13.54
CA ASN A 208 -1.74 -9.48 -13.45
C ASN A 208 -0.54 -9.80 -12.54
N GLU A 209 -0.75 -10.53 -11.43
CA GLU A 209 0.36 -10.93 -10.58
C GLU A 209 1.27 -11.98 -11.25
N ILE A 210 0.70 -12.86 -12.08
CA ILE A 210 1.50 -13.73 -12.94
C ILE A 210 2.36 -12.90 -13.91
N LEU A 211 1.81 -11.86 -14.55
CA LEU A 211 2.62 -10.96 -15.38
C LEU A 211 3.75 -10.30 -14.58
N ASN A 212 3.47 -9.85 -13.35
CA ASN A 212 4.50 -9.27 -12.46
C ASN A 212 5.63 -10.27 -12.20
N LYS A 213 5.32 -11.53 -11.86
CA LYS A 213 6.34 -12.55 -11.61
C LYS A 213 7.06 -12.99 -12.89
N SER A 214 6.36 -13.07 -14.01
CA SER A 214 6.97 -13.34 -15.32
C SER A 214 8.00 -12.27 -15.71
N ALA A 215 7.75 -10.99 -15.41
CA ALA A 215 8.74 -9.94 -15.63
C ALA A 215 10.04 -10.19 -14.85
N HIS A 216 9.95 -10.57 -13.57
CA HIS A 216 11.12 -10.91 -12.75
C HIS A 216 11.88 -12.12 -13.28
N LEU A 217 11.16 -13.18 -13.67
CA LEU A 217 11.76 -14.38 -14.25
C LEU A 217 12.51 -14.08 -15.56
N ILE A 218 11.89 -13.32 -16.46
CA ILE A 218 12.48 -12.95 -17.76
C ILE A 218 13.67 -12.02 -17.55
N LYS A 219 13.60 -11.05 -16.63
CA LYS A 219 14.72 -10.16 -16.29
C LYS A 219 15.91 -10.93 -15.73
N GLN A 220 15.65 -11.93 -14.88
CA GLN A 220 16.68 -12.80 -14.34
C GLN A 220 17.34 -13.65 -15.44
N GLN A 221 16.54 -14.18 -16.38
CA GLN A 221 17.04 -15.01 -17.48
C GLN A 221 17.76 -14.20 -18.58
N TYR A 222 17.31 -12.97 -18.84
CA TYR A 222 17.86 -12.06 -19.85
C TYR A 222 18.20 -10.70 -19.23
N PRO A 223 19.31 -10.59 -18.46
CA PRO A 223 19.63 -9.37 -17.71
C PRO A 223 19.77 -8.10 -18.55
N GLN A 224 20.16 -8.26 -19.83
CA GLN A 224 20.32 -7.16 -20.78
C GLN A 224 18.99 -6.63 -21.34
N CYS A 225 17.93 -7.45 -21.32
CA CYS A 225 16.59 -7.02 -21.71
C CYS A 225 16.05 -6.02 -20.69
N HIS A 226 15.51 -4.90 -21.17
CA HIS A 226 14.76 -3.96 -20.35
C HIS A 226 13.34 -4.51 -20.18
N VAL A 227 13.10 -5.14 -19.03
CA VAL A 227 11.81 -5.75 -18.69
C VAL A 227 11.14 -4.90 -17.63
N VAL A 228 9.88 -4.52 -17.84
CA VAL A 228 9.09 -3.80 -16.83
C VAL A 228 7.64 -4.26 -16.84
N ALA A 229 7.12 -4.66 -15.67
CA ALA A 229 5.71 -4.84 -15.41
C ALA A 229 5.13 -3.59 -14.75
N ILE A 230 4.29 -2.86 -15.47
CA ILE A 230 3.68 -1.62 -14.98
C ILE A 230 2.30 -1.95 -14.41
N ASN A 231 2.16 -1.78 -13.10
CA ASN A 231 0.92 -1.99 -12.36
C ASN A 231 0.11 -0.70 -12.42
N TRP A 232 -0.69 -0.57 -13.49
CA TRP A 232 -1.50 0.62 -13.74
C TRP A 232 -2.70 0.72 -12.80
N GLY A 233 -2.92 1.93 -12.27
CA GLY A 233 -4.17 2.38 -11.67
C GLY A 233 -5.26 2.66 -12.72
N GLY A 234 -6.37 3.26 -12.29
CA GLY A 234 -7.46 3.63 -13.20
C GLY A 234 -7.06 4.78 -14.14
N TRP A 235 -7.26 4.61 -15.44
CA TRP A 235 -6.97 5.65 -16.45
C TRP A 235 -8.21 6.46 -16.80
N ASP A 236 -8.03 7.72 -17.23
CA ASP A 236 -9.07 8.56 -17.83
C ASP A 236 -9.40 8.12 -19.28
N SER A 237 -9.48 6.82 -19.51
CA SER A 237 -9.84 6.21 -20.78
C SER A 237 -10.00 4.69 -20.62
N GLY A 238 -10.44 4.03 -21.69
CA GLY A 238 -10.48 2.58 -21.77
C GLY A 238 -11.53 1.97 -20.84
N MET A 239 -11.08 1.26 -19.80
CA MET A 239 -11.95 0.43 -18.96
C MET A 239 -12.67 1.19 -17.84
N VAL A 240 -12.36 2.47 -17.63
CA VAL A 240 -13.00 3.29 -16.57
C VAL A 240 -14.17 4.08 -17.14
N THR A 241 -15.39 3.74 -16.70
CA THR A 241 -16.61 4.46 -17.07
C THR A 241 -16.82 5.71 -16.21
N PRO A 242 -17.65 6.69 -16.63
CA PRO A 242 -17.96 7.88 -15.83
C PRO A 242 -18.46 7.56 -14.41
N GLU A 243 -19.26 6.50 -14.26
CA GLU A 243 -19.77 6.04 -12.96
C GLU A 243 -18.63 5.53 -12.07
N LEU A 244 -17.70 4.77 -12.65
CA LEU A 244 -16.53 4.27 -11.93
C LEU A 244 -15.61 5.42 -11.52
N LYS A 245 -15.48 6.47 -12.34
CA LYS A 245 -14.70 7.68 -11.97
C LYS A 245 -15.25 8.34 -10.71
N LYS A 246 -16.58 8.48 -10.63
CA LYS A 246 -17.23 9.06 -9.44
C LYS A 246 -16.98 8.21 -8.20
N ALA A 247 -17.10 6.88 -8.32
CA ALA A 247 -16.83 5.96 -7.23
C ALA A 247 -15.35 5.98 -6.78
N PHE A 248 -14.40 6.21 -7.69
CA PHE A 248 -12.99 6.40 -7.35
C PHE A 248 -12.75 7.70 -6.60
N ALA A 249 -13.33 8.81 -7.06
CA ALA A 249 -13.22 10.10 -6.40
C ALA A 249 -13.77 10.07 -4.95
N GLU A 250 -14.91 9.40 -4.73
CA GLU A 250 -15.48 9.21 -3.38
C GLU A 250 -14.58 8.39 -2.44
N ARG A 251 -13.63 7.62 -3.00
CA ARG A 251 -12.66 6.80 -2.25
C ARG A 251 -11.27 7.43 -2.18
N GLY A 252 -11.07 8.64 -2.71
CA GLY A 252 -9.75 9.28 -2.81
C GLY A 252 -8.78 8.52 -3.73
N ILE A 253 -9.29 7.80 -4.72
CA ILE A 253 -8.50 7.12 -5.75
C ILE A 253 -8.37 8.07 -6.94
N ASP A 254 -7.16 8.51 -7.23
CA ASP A 254 -6.88 9.38 -8.37
C ASP A 254 -6.90 8.58 -9.68
N ILE A 255 -7.34 9.26 -10.74
CA ILE A 255 -7.40 8.73 -12.09
C ILE A 255 -6.22 9.28 -12.87
N ILE A 256 -5.55 8.41 -13.61
CA ILE A 256 -4.37 8.74 -14.40
C ILE A 256 -4.83 9.43 -15.70
N PRO A 257 -4.49 10.70 -15.94
CA PRO A 257 -4.72 11.34 -17.22
C PRO A 257 -3.95 10.61 -18.33
N VAL A 258 -4.53 10.52 -19.53
CA VAL A 258 -3.96 9.72 -20.64
C VAL A 258 -2.56 10.21 -21.04
N ASP A 259 -2.37 11.51 -21.14
CA ASP A 259 -1.10 12.14 -21.48
C ASP A 259 -0.02 11.86 -20.42
N VAL A 260 -0.38 11.93 -19.14
CA VAL A 260 0.51 11.61 -18.01
C VAL A 260 0.88 10.13 -18.02
N GLY A 261 -0.09 9.23 -18.13
CA GLY A 261 0.17 7.79 -18.11
C GLY A 261 1.03 7.34 -19.30
N THR A 262 0.76 7.85 -20.50
CA THR A 262 1.57 7.54 -21.69
C THR A 262 3.00 8.09 -21.57
N GLN A 263 3.16 9.28 -21.00
CA GLN A 263 4.49 9.84 -20.71
C GLN A 263 5.25 9.01 -19.67
N MET A 264 4.58 8.52 -18.63
CA MET A 264 5.19 7.64 -17.64
C MET A 264 5.71 6.35 -18.27
N LEU A 265 4.97 5.74 -19.19
CA LEU A 265 5.47 4.56 -19.92
C LEU A 265 6.76 4.86 -20.70
N VAL A 266 6.83 6.01 -21.37
CA VAL A 266 8.05 6.43 -22.09
C VAL A 266 9.21 6.64 -21.11
N ASN A 267 8.95 7.24 -19.94
CA ASN A 267 9.96 7.43 -18.91
C ASN A 267 10.49 6.10 -18.38
N GLU A 268 9.63 5.11 -18.13
CA GLU A 268 10.05 3.77 -17.67
C GLU A 268 10.95 3.06 -18.68
N LEU A 269 10.86 3.37 -19.98
CA LEU A 269 11.76 2.83 -21.00
C LEU A 269 13.13 3.53 -21.04
N HIS A 270 13.33 4.62 -20.30
CA HIS A 270 14.61 5.30 -20.21
C HIS A 270 15.67 4.39 -19.56
N PRO A 271 16.93 4.37 -20.03
CA PRO A 271 17.90 3.40 -19.52
C PRO A 271 18.25 3.53 -18.03
N ALA A 272 17.99 4.69 -17.42
CA ALA A 272 18.10 4.88 -15.97
C ALA A 272 17.17 3.95 -15.16
N HIS A 273 16.07 3.49 -15.75
CA HIS A 273 15.10 2.59 -15.13
C HIS A 273 15.29 1.13 -15.52
N HIS A 274 16.38 0.77 -16.21
CA HIS A 274 16.63 -0.60 -16.69
C HIS A 274 16.62 -1.68 -15.60
N ALA A 275 16.91 -1.30 -14.36
CA ALA A 275 16.87 -2.18 -13.19
C ALA A 275 15.47 -2.30 -12.55
N THR A 276 14.52 -1.45 -12.93
CA THR A 276 13.14 -1.43 -12.40
C THR A 276 12.28 -2.46 -13.12
N THR A 277 12.23 -3.68 -12.61
CA THR A 277 11.45 -4.76 -13.23
C THR A 277 9.94 -4.64 -13.00
N GLN A 278 9.53 -3.92 -11.96
CA GLN A 278 8.13 -3.78 -11.58
C GLN A 278 7.91 -2.42 -10.94
N VAL A 279 6.86 -1.71 -11.37
CA VAL A 279 6.49 -0.39 -10.85
C VAL A 279 4.98 -0.29 -10.69
N VAL A 280 4.53 0.50 -9.71
CA VAL A 280 3.12 0.86 -9.52
C VAL A 280 2.94 2.31 -9.94
N ILE A 281 1.98 2.58 -10.83
CA ILE A 281 1.66 3.93 -11.29
C ILE A 281 0.16 4.14 -11.12
N GLY A 282 -0.19 4.99 -10.15
CA GLY A 282 -1.56 5.28 -9.73
C GLY A 282 -1.75 5.14 -8.21
N SER A 283 -2.94 5.48 -7.72
CA SER A 283 -3.27 5.36 -6.29
C SER A 283 -3.43 3.89 -5.86
N PRO A 284 -3.07 3.54 -4.61
CA PRO A 284 -3.36 2.22 -4.07
C PRO A 284 -4.87 1.96 -4.04
N THR A 285 -5.30 0.72 -4.26
CA THR A 285 -6.73 0.38 -4.06
C THR A 285 -6.98 0.26 -2.56
N ILE A 286 -7.69 1.24 -2.00
CA ILE A 286 -8.14 1.20 -0.61
C ILE A 286 -9.30 0.20 -0.54
N ARG A 287 -9.18 -0.84 0.30
CA ARG A 287 -10.29 -1.76 0.56
C ARG A 287 -11.46 -0.95 1.15
N PRO A 288 -12.66 -1.00 0.57
CA PRO A 288 -13.81 -0.38 1.20
C PRO A 288 -14.02 -1.02 2.59
N PRO A 289 -14.33 -0.25 3.63
CA PRO A 289 -14.60 -0.80 4.95
C PRO A 289 -15.71 -1.84 4.88
N ALA A 290 -15.55 -2.96 5.57
CA ALA A 290 -16.61 -3.96 5.66
C ALA A 290 -17.87 -3.31 6.28
N PRO A 291 -19.08 -3.60 5.76
CA PRO A 291 -20.32 -3.24 6.44
C PRO A 291 -20.30 -3.81 7.86
N LEU A 292 -20.64 -2.99 8.86
CA LEU A 292 -20.72 -3.47 10.24
C LEU A 292 -22.05 -4.21 10.43
N GLU A 293 -21.96 -5.47 10.79
CA GLU A 293 -23.11 -6.18 11.34
C GLU A 293 -23.43 -5.64 12.73
N PRO A 294 -24.72 -5.51 13.09
CA PRO A 294 -25.14 -4.94 14.37
C PRO A 294 -24.79 -5.83 15.57
N GLU A 295 -24.56 -7.13 15.33
CA GLU A 295 -24.23 -8.09 16.37
C GLU A 295 -22.84 -7.84 16.95
N LEU A 296 -22.75 -7.85 18.28
CA LEU A 296 -21.48 -7.78 19.01
C LEU A 296 -20.87 -9.18 19.15
N ARG A 297 -19.58 -9.29 18.85
CA ARG A 297 -18.80 -10.51 18.79
C ARG A 297 -17.66 -10.44 19.81
N SER A 298 -17.16 -11.63 20.17
CA SER A 298 -15.98 -11.78 21.01
C SER A 298 -14.95 -12.63 20.30
N TYR A 299 -13.68 -12.27 20.46
CA TYR A 299 -12.55 -12.91 19.80
C TYR A 299 -11.49 -13.27 20.82
N ARG A 300 -10.74 -14.32 20.51
CA ARG A 300 -9.62 -14.77 21.31
C ARG A 300 -8.45 -15.08 20.41
N ILE A 301 -7.36 -14.32 20.58
CA ILE A 301 -6.14 -14.45 19.79
C ILE A 301 -5.06 -15.02 20.70
N ARG A 302 -4.46 -16.13 20.29
CA ARG A 302 -3.30 -16.73 20.99
C ARG A 302 -2.03 -16.26 20.31
N ARG A 303 -1.07 -15.80 21.12
CA ARG A 303 0.24 -15.36 20.67
C ARG A 303 1.31 -16.05 21.51
N ARG A 304 2.22 -16.75 20.84
CA ARG A 304 3.47 -17.19 21.46
C ARG A 304 4.49 -16.07 21.32
N MET A 305 5.06 -15.64 22.44
CA MET A 305 6.09 -14.59 22.49
C MET A 305 7.36 -15.17 23.09
N THR A 306 8.48 -14.99 22.38
CA THR A 306 9.82 -15.30 22.87
C THR A 306 10.76 -14.13 22.57
N VAL A 307 11.93 -14.11 23.21
CA VAL A 307 12.93 -13.05 23.00
C VAL A 307 13.51 -13.14 21.59
N GLU A 308 13.71 -14.34 21.07
CA GLU A 308 14.27 -14.58 19.73
C GLU A 308 13.34 -14.06 18.62
N ALA A 309 12.03 -14.18 18.82
CA ALA A 309 11.02 -13.68 17.88
C ALA A 309 10.79 -12.17 18.01
N ASN A 310 11.31 -11.52 19.06
CA ASN A 310 11.12 -10.11 19.37
C ASN A 310 12.43 -9.46 19.83
N PRO A 311 13.41 -9.26 18.93
CA PRO A 311 14.75 -8.84 19.31
C PRO A 311 14.81 -7.51 20.08
N PHE A 312 13.86 -6.59 19.85
CA PHE A 312 13.75 -5.34 20.62
C PHE A 312 13.61 -5.55 22.13
N LEU A 313 13.22 -6.74 22.61
CA LEU A 313 13.15 -7.03 24.04
C LEU A 313 14.51 -6.98 24.74
N HIS A 314 15.61 -7.20 24.00
CA HIS A 314 16.96 -6.96 24.55
C HIS A 314 17.18 -5.49 24.90
N ASP A 315 16.51 -4.59 24.17
CA ASP A 315 16.57 -3.14 24.35
C ASP A 315 15.53 -2.61 25.35
N HIS A 316 14.74 -3.48 25.96
CA HIS A 316 13.78 -3.11 27.01
C HIS A 316 13.89 -4.08 28.19
N THR A 317 14.99 -3.91 28.93
CA THR A 317 15.40 -4.80 30.02
C THR A 317 15.39 -4.05 31.36
N ILE A 318 14.63 -4.55 32.34
CA ILE A 318 14.53 -3.98 33.69
C ILE A 318 15.16 -4.96 34.68
N ALA A 319 16.09 -4.51 35.53
CA ALA A 319 16.85 -5.36 36.44
C ALA A 319 17.50 -6.60 35.76
N GLY A 320 17.93 -6.45 34.51
CA GLY A 320 18.51 -7.56 33.72
C GLY A 320 17.51 -8.57 33.16
N SER A 321 16.20 -8.36 33.35
CA SER A 321 15.14 -9.20 32.78
C SER A 321 14.43 -8.48 31.63
N PRO A 322 14.29 -9.10 30.44
CA PRO A 322 13.48 -8.52 29.37
C PRO A 322 12.02 -8.39 29.80
N VAL A 323 11.43 -7.24 29.51
CA VAL A 323 10.03 -6.92 29.85
C VAL A 323 9.35 -6.40 28.59
N LEU A 324 8.12 -6.82 28.32
CA LEU A 324 7.34 -6.24 27.22
C LEU A 324 6.97 -4.79 27.57
N PRO A 325 7.33 -3.79 26.74
CA PRO A 325 6.87 -2.42 26.92
C PRO A 325 5.34 -2.35 26.96
N ALA A 326 4.79 -1.54 27.86
CA ALA A 326 3.33 -1.34 27.95
C ALA A 326 2.76 -0.79 26.63
N THR A 327 3.53 0.03 25.91
CA THR A 327 3.17 0.57 24.60
C THR A 327 3.11 -0.51 23.51
N CYS A 328 3.99 -1.52 23.55
CA CYS A 328 3.90 -2.69 22.66
C CYS A 328 2.66 -3.54 22.97
N ALA A 329 2.32 -3.72 24.25
CA ALA A 329 1.08 -4.40 24.64
C ALA A 329 -0.17 -3.66 24.15
N MET A 330 -0.19 -2.33 24.28
CA MET A 330 -1.24 -1.47 23.73
C MET A 330 -1.31 -1.59 22.20
N SER A 331 -0.17 -1.58 21.52
CA SER A 331 -0.13 -1.75 20.06
C SER A 331 -0.65 -3.11 19.61
N TRP A 332 -0.41 -4.18 20.37
CA TRP A 332 -1.00 -5.49 20.06
C TRP A 332 -2.54 -5.45 20.15
N MET A 333 -3.09 -4.82 21.19
CA MET A 333 -4.55 -4.62 21.30
C MET A 333 -5.11 -3.83 20.11
N ILE A 334 -4.44 -2.72 19.76
CA ILE A 334 -4.82 -1.84 18.64
C ILE A 334 -4.80 -2.59 17.31
N ASN A 335 -3.65 -3.16 16.95
CA ASN A 335 -3.46 -3.79 15.64
C ASN A 335 -4.42 -4.97 15.45
N ALA A 336 -4.68 -5.74 16.51
CA ALA A 336 -5.64 -6.84 16.45
C ALA A 336 -7.07 -6.35 16.19
N CYS A 337 -7.49 -5.24 16.79
CA CYS A 337 -8.78 -4.63 16.50
C CYS A 337 -8.85 -4.11 15.05
N GLU A 338 -7.80 -3.47 14.54
CA GLU A 338 -7.75 -2.97 13.14
C GLU A 338 -7.78 -4.12 12.12
N GLU A 339 -7.07 -5.21 12.37
CA GLU A 339 -7.07 -6.40 11.51
C GLU A 339 -8.45 -7.08 11.41
N LEU A 340 -9.24 -7.05 12.49
CA LEU A 340 -10.62 -7.55 12.48
C LEU A 340 -11.55 -6.68 11.63
N TYR A 341 -11.25 -5.38 11.47
CA TYR A 341 -12.08 -4.41 10.77
C TYR A 341 -11.31 -3.55 9.77
N PRO A 342 -10.87 -4.13 8.63
CA PRO A 342 -10.20 -3.38 7.58
C PRO A 342 -11.02 -2.16 7.15
N GLY A 343 -10.37 -1.00 7.06
CA GLY A 343 -11.01 0.28 6.72
C GLY A 343 -11.48 1.11 7.92
N TYR A 344 -11.31 0.62 9.15
CA TYR A 344 -11.39 1.41 10.37
C TYR A 344 -9.98 1.61 10.93
N THR A 345 -9.73 2.77 11.53
CA THR A 345 -8.43 3.16 12.06
C THR A 345 -8.53 3.52 13.54
N TYR A 346 -7.51 3.17 14.32
CA TYR A 346 -7.45 3.51 15.73
C TYR A 346 -7.48 5.02 15.98
N LEU A 347 -8.42 5.45 16.82
CA LEU A 347 -8.51 6.82 17.30
C LEU A 347 -8.07 6.92 18.75
N SER A 348 -8.62 6.07 19.64
CA SER A 348 -8.42 6.24 21.08
C SER A 348 -8.36 4.95 21.88
N CYS A 349 -7.57 4.98 22.96
CA CYS A 349 -7.47 3.95 23.99
C CYS A 349 -7.86 4.56 25.34
N LYS A 350 -8.91 4.04 25.98
CA LYS A 350 -9.40 4.46 27.29
C LYS A 350 -9.08 3.44 28.36
N ASN A 351 -8.88 3.93 29.58
CA ASN A 351 -8.76 3.11 30.79
C ASN A 351 -7.70 2.00 30.67
N PHE A 352 -6.56 2.28 30.00
CA PHE A 352 -5.50 1.30 29.88
C PHE A 352 -4.81 1.10 31.24
N LYS A 353 -4.68 -0.17 31.64
CA LYS A 353 -4.13 -0.57 32.94
C LYS A 353 -3.05 -1.62 32.76
N VAL A 354 -1.91 -1.39 33.41
CA VAL A 354 -0.88 -2.41 33.64
C VAL A 354 -1.25 -3.13 34.94
N LEU A 355 -1.77 -4.34 34.81
CA LEU A 355 -2.14 -5.20 35.96
C LEU A 355 -0.94 -6.02 36.42
N LYS A 356 -0.19 -6.59 35.47
CA LYS A 356 1.06 -7.31 35.68
C LYS A 356 1.90 -7.27 34.39
N GLY A 357 3.09 -6.69 34.45
CA GLY A 357 4.01 -6.69 33.31
C GLY A 357 4.32 -8.10 32.81
N ILE A 358 4.54 -8.24 31.50
CA ILE A 358 5.00 -9.50 30.90
C ILE A 358 6.52 -9.51 30.92
N THR A 359 7.09 -10.49 31.62
CA THR A 359 8.54 -10.70 31.75
C THR A 359 8.95 -11.96 31.01
N PHE A 360 10.20 -12.02 30.55
CA PHE A 360 10.74 -13.19 29.85
C PHE A 360 11.89 -13.83 30.64
N GLY A 361 11.55 -14.78 31.51
CA GLY A 361 12.51 -15.62 32.24
C GLY A 361 12.15 -17.11 32.12
N GLU A 362 12.98 -17.99 32.68
CA GLU A 362 12.85 -19.46 32.54
C GLU A 362 11.46 -20.02 32.90
N ASN A 363 10.78 -19.40 33.89
CA ASN A 363 9.45 -19.81 34.36
C ASN A 363 8.30 -18.96 33.79
N SER A 364 8.56 -18.10 32.81
CA SER A 364 7.54 -17.22 32.25
C SER A 364 6.69 -17.96 31.20
N PRO A 365 5.37 -17.75 31.17
CA PRO A 365 4.53 -18.33 30.14
C PRO A 365 4.95 -17.80 28.77
N GLN A 366 5.11 -18.67 27.79
CA GLN A 366 5.41 -18.26 26.41
C GLN A 366 4.14 -17.93 25.62
N GLU A 367 3.01 -18.53 26.00
CA GLU A 367 1.71 -18.27 25.36
C GLU A 367 0.91 -17.22 26.15
N HIS A 368 0.42 -16.24 25.40
CA HIS A 368 -0.45 -15.19 25.89
C HIS A 368 -1.70 -15.15 25.03
N ILE A 369 -2.79 -14.69 25.62
CA ILE A 369 -4.10 -14.60 25.01
C ILE A 369 -4.53 -13.14 25.05
N LEU A 370 -4.93 -12.61 23.90
CA LEU A 370 -5.68 -11.37 23.80
C LEU A 370 -7.16 -11.72 23.62
N GLU A 371 -7.97 -11.37 24.62
CA GLU A 371 -9.43 -11.41 24.53
C GLU A 371 -9.92 -10.03 24.08
N ILE A 372 -10.80 -10.02 23.09
CA ILE A 372 -11.39 -8.82 22.50
C ILE A 372 -12.91 -9.00 22.55
N GLN A 373 -13.61 -8.11 23.22
CA GLN A 373 -15.06 -8.07 23.26
C GLN A 373 -15.55 -6.76 22.65
N GLU A 374 -16.39 -6.84 21.63
CA GLU A 374 -17.06 -5.65 21.10
C GLU A 374 -18.08 -5.15 22.12
N ILE A 375 -18.05 -3.85 22.42
CA ILE A 375 -18.93 -3.21 23.40
C ILE A 375 -19.89 -2.22 22.76
N ALA A 376 -19.53 -1.63 21.62
CA ALA A 376 -20.43 -0.77 20.84
C ALA A 376 -20.01 -0.72 19.36
N LYS A 377 -21.00 -0.54 18.48
CA LYS A 377 -20.83 -0.31 17.05
C LYS A 377 -21.82 0.75 16.59
N ALA A 378 -21.38 1.66 15.75
CA ALA A 378 -22.25 2.54 14.99
C ALA A 378 -21.92 2.38 13.51
N GLU A 379 -22.94 2.08 12.70
CA GLU A 379 -22.76 1.81 11.28
C GLU A 379 -22.03 2.96 10.59
N SER A 380 -20.95 2.63 9.87
CA SER A 380 -20.13 3.58 9.12
C SER A 380 -19.44 4.67 9.94
N ASP A 381 -19.42 4.57 11.27
CA ASP A 381 -18.81 5.57 12.16
C ASP A 381 -17.69 4.96 13.00
N PHE A 382 -18.03 4.14 14.00
CA PHE A 382 -17.05 3.63 14.96
C PHE A 382 -17.33 2.21 15.46
N ILE A 383 -16.29 1.62 16.04
CA ILE A 383 -16.36 0.38 16.82
C ILE A 383 -15.58 0.57 18.11
N GLU A 384 -16.14 0.13 19.22
CA GLU A 384 -15.49 0.12 20.52
C GLU A 384 -15.35 -1.31 21.03
N PHE A 385 -14.19 -1.59 21.61
CA PHE A 385 -13.80 -2.90 22.13
C PHE A 385 -13.34 -2.78 23.58
N GLU A 386 -13.64 -3.78 24.40
CA GLU A 386 -12.90 -4.07 25.61
C GLU A 386 -11.87 -5.17 25.32
N THR A 387 -10.60 -4.91 25.64
CA THR A 387 -9.48 -5.82 25.37
C THR A 387 -8.78 -6.20 26.66
N THR A 388 -8.39 -7.48 26.77
CA THR A 388 -7.63 -7.99 27.93
C THR A 388 -6.53 -8.93 27.46
N ILE A 389 -5.29 -8.69 27.88
CA ILE A 389 -4.18 -9.62 27.69
C ILE A 389 -4.01 -10.45 28.96
N LEU A 390 -4.00 -11.76 28.81
CA LEU A 390 -3.80 -12.72 29.90
C LEU A 390 -2.86 -13.86 29.52
N SER A 391 -2.35 -14.56 30.52
CA SER A 391 -1.63 -15.82 30.36
C SER A 391 -2.13 -16.85 31.37
N ASN A 392 -1.87 -18.12 31.10
CA ASN A 392 -2.10 -19.19 32.06
C ASN A 392 -0.75 -19.76 32.50
N THR A 393 -0.58 -19.90 33.81
CA THR A 393 0.57 -20.60 34.38
C THR A 393 0.46 -22.11 34.13
N THR A 394 1.59 -22.81 34.28
CA THR A 394 1.63 -24.28 34.21
C THR A 394 0.73 -24.97 35.25
N THR A 395 0.38 -24.28 36.34
CA THR A 395 -0.55 -24.75 37.37
C THR A 395 -2.02 -24.41 37.10
N GLY A 396 -2.33 -23.82 35.93
CA GLY A 396 -3.68 -23.46 35.52
C GLY A 396 -4.21 -22.13 36.07
N LYS A 397 -3.41 -21.40 36.88
CA LYS A 397 -3.79 -20.06 37.37
C LYS A 397 -3.67 -19.02 36.25
N THR A 398 -4.72 -18.22 36.08
CA THR A 398 -4.77 -17.11 35.12
C THR A 398 -4.11 -15.85 35.69
N HIS A 399 -3.29 -15.20 34.86
CA HIS A 399 -2.70 -13.89 35.12
C HIS A 399 -3.21 -12.88 34.11
N PHE A 400 -3.85 -11.82 34.59
CA PHE A 400 -4.22 -10.67 33.78
C PHE A 400 -3.05 -9.70 33.72
N HIS A 401 -2.65 -9.31 32.51
CA HIS A 401 -1.49 -8.47 32.28
C HIS A 401 -1.87 -7.03 31.96
N TYR A 402 -2.76 -6.85 31.00
CA TYR A 402 -3.17 -5.54 30.51
C TYR A 402 -4.66 -5.53 30.20
N LYS A 403 -5.32 -4.38 30.41
CA LYS A 403 -6.73 -4.17 30.04
C LYS A 403 -6.91 -2.78 29.49
N ALA A 404 -7.71 -2.62 28.44
CA ALA A 404 -8.00 -1.33 27.82
C ALA A 404 -9.30 -1.35 27.03
N GLN A 405 -9.85 -0.16 26.75
CA GLN A 405 -10.95 0.03 25.81
C GLN A 405 -10.42 0.71 24.54
N ILE A 406 -10.57 0.06 23.39
CA ILE A 406 -10.06 0.54 22.10
C ILE A 406 -11.22 1.05 21.26
N LYS A 407 -11.06 2.23 20.64
CA LYS A 407 -12.01 2.79 19.67
C LYS A 407 -11.36 2.93 18.30
N LEU A 408 -12.00 2.34 17.30
CA LEU A 408 -11.68 2.55 15.90
C LEU A 408 -12.76 3.42 15.26
N VAL A 409 -12.36 4.25 14.30
CA VAL A 409 -13.26 5.12 13.53
C VAL A 409 -13.02 4.95 12.03
N ARG A 410 -14.05 5.19 11.23
CA ARG A 410 -13.95 5.16 9.77
C ARG A 410 -13.28 6.42 9.21
N LYS A 411 -13.52 7.56 9.87
CA LYS A 411 -12.94 8.85 9.51
C LYS A 411 -12.29 9.45 10.75
N LEU A 412 -10.99 9.70 10.67
CA LEU A 412 -10.26 10.38 11.73
C LEU A 412 -10.75 11.83 11.86
N PRO A 413 -10.89 12.35 13.09
CA PRO A 413 -11.07 13.77 13.32
C PRO A 413 -9.80 14.54 12.94
N GLU A 414 -9.93 15.85 12.79
CA GLU A 414 -8.77 16.71 12.58
C GLU A 414 -7.85 16.69 13.81
N ALA A 415 -6.54 16.71 13.57
CA ALA A 415 -5.55 16.71 14.64
C ALA A 415 -5.62 18.04 15.42
N PRO A 416 -5.79 17.99 16.76
CA PRO A 416 -5.78 19.19 17.58
C PRO A 416 -4.39 19.84 17.60
N ILE A 417 -4.36 21.12 17.96
CA ILE A 417 -3.13 21.88 18.24
C ILE A 417 -2.86 21.81 19.74
N TYR A 418 -1.60 21.55 20.10
CA TYR A 418 -1.08 21.78 21.43
C TYR A 418 -0.69 23.25 21.54
N GLU A 419 -1.39 24.02 22.37
CA GLU A 419 -1.23 25.49 22.43
C GLU A 419 0.03 25.91 23.20
N ASP A 420 0.48 25.09 24.16
CA ASP A 420 1.61 25.42 25.04
C ASP A 420 2.97 25.02 24.42
N VAL A 421 3.14 25.15 23.10
CA VAL A 421 4.43 24.83 22.46
C VAL A 421 5.53 25.74 22.99
N ASN A 422 6.59 25.13 23.52
CA ASN A 422 7.82 25.82 23.85
C ASN A 422 9.01 25.00 23.35
N LEU A 423 9.66 25.50 22.29
CA LEU A 423 10.86 24.89 21.71
C LEU A 423 12.13 25.68 22.01
N THR A 424 12.05 26.65 22.93
CA THR A 424 13.21 27.42 23.36
C THR A 424 14.09 26.57 24.25
N GLU A 425 15.40 26.61 24.00
CA GLU A 425 16.41 25.91 24.80
C GLU A 425 16.72 26.70 26.08
N ASP A 426 16.50 26.09 27.25
CA ASP A 426 16.87 26.68 28.55
C ASP A 426 18.28 26.29 29.01
N ASN A 427 18.87 25.25 28.39
CA ASN A 427 20.19 24.69 28.71
C ASN A 427 20.34 24.22 30.17
N ILE A 428 19.24 23.91 30.87
CA ILE A 428 19.29 23.37 32.25
C ILE A 428 19.82 21.93 32.25
N ILE A 429 19.39 21.11 31.28
CA ILE A 429 19.93 19.77 31.04
C ILE A 429 20.72 19.81 29.74
N THR A 430 22.04 19.65 29.84
CA THR A 430 22.95 19.66 28.68
C THR A 430 23.27 18.26 28.14
N THR A 431 22.72 17.21 28.75
CA THR A 431 22.85 15.83 28.27
C THR A 431 22.18 15.68 26.91
N THR A 432 22.80 14.95 25.98
CA THR A 432 22.27 14.76 24.62
C THR A 432 22.38 13.31 24.17
N GLY A 433 21.47 12.89 23.29
CA GLY A 433 21.53 11.62 22.57
C GLY A 433 21.75 10.40 23.47
N LYS A 434 22.81 9.65 23.18
CA LYS A 434 23.13 8.38 23.87
C LYS A 434 23.47 8.57 25.35
N ASP A 435 23.84 9.76 25.77
CA ASP A 435 24.29 10.02 27.15
C ASP A 435 23.14 9.90 28.17
N PHE A 436 21.88 9.99 27.74
CA PHE A 436 20.71 9.68 28.59
C PHE A 436 20.62 8.21 29.01
N TYR A 437 21.37 7.33 28.33
CA TYR A 437 21.25 5.87 28.45
C TYR A 437 22.53 5.19 28.95
N GLN A 438 23.64 5.93 29.11
CA GLN A 438 24.98 5.37 29.37
C GLN A 438 25.58 5.77 30.73
N ASN A 439 24.96 6.70 31.46
CA ASN A 439 25.52 7.36 32.64
C ASN A 439 24.87 6.91 33.98
N GLY A 440 25.28 5.76 34.52
CA GLY A 440 25.09 5.37 35.92
C GLY A 440 23.65 5.05 36.37
N ASP A 441 23.43 5.04 37.70
CA ASP A 441 22.19 4.60 38.39
C ASP A 441 20.92 5.38 38.00
N SER A 442 21.06 6.51 37.29
CA SER A 442 19.93 7.38 36.84
C SER A 442 19.62 7.30 35.35
N SER A 443 20.34 6.46 34.59
CA SER A 443 20.13 6.29 33.16
C SER A 443 18.80 5.63 32.81
N LEU A 444 18.27 5.98 31.65
CA LEU A 444 17.17 5.23 31.03
C LEU A 444 17.68 3.82 30.67
N PHE A 445 16.90 2.79 30.98
CA PHE A 445 17.27 1.38 30.73
C PHE A 445 17.14 0.91 29.28
N HIS A 446 16.71 1.82 28.40
CA HIS A 446 16.37 1.56 27.02
C HIS A 446 17.63 1.35 26.16
N GLY A 447 17.63 0.28 25.36
CA GLY A 447 18.64 -0.02 24.34
C GLY A 447 18.34 0.64 22.98
N PRO A 448 19.20 0.42 21.97
CA PRO A 448 19.17 1.14 20.69
C PRO A 448 17.81 1.27 19.99
N ALA A 449 16.92 0.28 20.08
CA ALA A 449 15.57 0.36 19.50
C ALA A 449 14.74 1.54 20.05
N PHE A 450 14.98 1.95 21.30
CA PHE A 450 14.23 2.97 22.03
C PHE A 450 15.03 4.26 22.32
N GLN A 451 16.30 4.31 21.92
CA GLN A 451 17.20 5.46 22.13
C GLN A 451 16.96 6.57 21.10
N LYS A 452 15.84 7.29 21.23
CA LYS A 452 15.38 8.26 20.22
C LYS A 452 15.28 9.70 20.73
N ILE A 453 15.70 9.95 21.97
CA ILE A 453 15.82 11.31 22.52
C ILE A 453 17.09 11.96 21.98
N VAL A 454 16.96 13.14 21.39
CA VAL A 454 18.09 13.97 20.92
C VAL A 454 18.57 14.87 22.05
N ARG A 455 17.67 15.58 22.71
CA ARG A 455 17.98 16.52 23.80
C ARG A 455 16.73 16.95 24.57
N VAL A 456 16.95 17.53 25.75
CA VAL A 456 15.92 18.29 26.48
C VAL A 456 15.98 19.74 26.00
N LEU A 457 14.86 20.29 25.55
CA LEU A 457 14.78 21.70 25.16
C LEU A 457 14.54 22.57 26.39
N ASN A 458 13.54 22.22 27.19
CA ASN A 458 13.27 22.94 28.42
C ASN A 458 12.68 22.04 29.50
N ILE A 459 12.87 22.46 30.75
CA ILE A 459 12.41 21.75 31.94
C ILE A 459 12.09 22.72 33.08
N ASN A 460 10.97 22.49 33.76
CA ASN A 460 10.57 23.22 34.96
C ASN A 460 9.73 22.29 35.89
N PRO A 461 9.35 22.73 37.10
CA PRO A 461 8.63 21.88 38.06
C PRO A 461 7.26 21.35 37.63
N THR A 462 6.73 21.77 36.48
CA THR A 462 5.43 21.28 35.97
C THR A 462 5.52 20.76 34.54
N LYS A 463 6.68 20.88 33.87
CA LYS A 463 6.80 20.55 32.44
C LYS A 463 8.21 20.17 32.03
N ILE A 464 8.31 19.27 31.06
CA ILE A 464 9.54 19.02 30.28
C ILE A 464 9.17 18.88 28.80
N THR A 465 9.98 19.46 27.92
CA THR A 465 9.88 19.25 26.47
C THR A 465 11.19 18.67 25.95
N ILE A 466 11.10 17.54 25.25
CA ILE A 466 12.24 16.87 24.62
C ILE A 466 12.10 16.85 23.11
N GLU A 467 13.23 16.97 22.42
CA GLU A 467 13.34 16.73 20.99
C GLU A 467 13.70 15.26 20.74
N CYS A 468 13.00 14.63 19.81
CA CYS A 468 13.15 13.23 19.46
C CYS A 468 13.37 13.07 17.95
N PHE A 469 14.02 11.97 17.56
CA PHE A 469 14.24 11.63 16.16
C PHE A 469 13.96 10.14 15.92
N TRP A 470 12.88 9.87 15.19
CA TRP A 470 12.50 8.49 14.86
C TRP A 470 13.17 8.04 13.57
N GLN A 471 14.11 7.11 13.70
CA GLN A 471 14.59 6.28 12.60
C GLN A 471 14.03 4.87 12.79
N GLU A 472 13.32 4.40 11.76
CA GLU A 472 12.69 3.09 11.76
C GLU A 472 13.71 1.96 11.92
N ILE A 473 13.43 1.07 12.87
CA ILE A 473 14.20 -0.16 13.08
C ILE A 473 13.69 -1.24 12.10
N THR A 474 14.53 -2.20 11.75
CA THR A 474 14.19 -3.21 10.74
C THR A 474 12.99 -4.07 11.15
N ALA A 475 12.23 -4.60 10.18
CA ALA A 475 11.13 -5.52 10.44
C ALA A 475 11.55 -6.74 11.30
N ARG A 476 12.82 -7.17 11.16
CA ARG A 476 13.40 -8.22 11.99
C ARG A 476 13.53 -7.80 13.46
N GLU A 477 14.00 -6.58 13.72
CA GLU A 477 14.14 -6.03 15.07
C GLU A 477 12.77 -5.81 15.73
N GLN A 478 11.79 -5.32 14.96
CA GLN A 478 10.41 -5.12 15.43
C GLN A 478 9.72 -6.44 15.84
N GLY A 479 10.12 -7.57 15.24
CA GLY A 479 9.59 -8.88 15.56
C GLY A 479 8.06 -8.96 15.34
N GLN A 480 7.33 -9.38 16.37
CA GLN A 480 5.87 -9.52 16.32
C GLN A 480 5.11 -8.22 16.67
N PHE A 481 5.81 -7.09 16.79
CA PHE A 481 5.24 -5.79 17.16
C PHE A 481 5.63 -4.73 16.12
N PRO A 482 5.10 -4.84 14.89
CA PRO A 482 5.44 -3.92 13.82
C PRO A 482 4.90 -2.52 14.09
N VAL A 483 5.64 -1.52 13.64
CA VAL A 483 5.14 -0.15 13.50
C VAL A 483 4.07 -0.14 12.42
N GLN A 484 2.86 0.26 12.80
CA GLN A 484 1.74 0.44 11.87
C GLN A 484 1.20 1.86 12.05
N TRP A 485 -0.13 2.03 12.08
CA TRP A 485 -0.73 3.31 12.44
C TRP A 485 -0.22 3.78 13.80
N HIS A 486 -0.33 2.94 14.84
CA HIS A 486 0.30 3.18 16.12
C HIS A 486 1.77 2.73 16.12
N ASN A 487 2.65 3.61 16.60
CA ASN A 487 4.07 3.32 16.76
C ASN A 487 4.41 3.17 18.26
N PRO A 488 4.61 1.93 18.77
CA PRO A 488 4.85 1.72 20.18
C PRO A 488 6.19 2.30 20.68
N TYR A 489 7.19 2.42 19.80
CA TYR A 489 8.53 2.91 20.14
C TYR A 489 8.53 4.42 20.33
N THR A 490 7.80 5.18 19.50
CA THR A 490 7.67 6.63 19.68
C THR A 490 6.76 6.98 20.85
N THR A 491 5.69 6.21 21.06
CA THR A 491 4.80 6.39 22.22
C THR A 491 5.55 6.19 23.54
N ASP A 492 6.50 5.26 23.58
CA ASP A 492 7.32 4.97 24.76
C ASP A 492 8.15 6.17 25.24
N LEU A 493 8.62 7.03 24.31
CA LEU A 493 9.36 8.25 24.62
C LEU A 493 8.61 9.20 25.54
N SER A 494 7.27 9.15 25.56
CA SER A 494 6.44 9.86 26.54
C SER A 494 6.86 9.53 27.97
N THR A 495 7.01 8.23 28.25
CA THR A 495 7.39 7.76 29.59
C THR A 495 8.85 8.08 29.92
N GLN A 496 9.72 8.10 28.91
CA GLN A 496 11.12 8.52 29.08
C GLN A 496 11.25 10.00 29.44
N ALA A 497 10.41 10.88 28.89
CA ALA A 497 10.37 12.30 29.26
C ALA A 497 10.02 12.50 30.74
N LEU A 498 9.00 11.79 31.23
CA LEU A 498 8.61 11.84 32.65
C LEU A 498 9.70 11.28 33.56
N TRP A 499 10.41 10.24 33.13
CA TRP A 499 11.54 9.68 33.87
C TRP A 499 12.66 10.71 34.03
N ILE A 500 13.03 11.44 32.96
CA ILE A 500 14.04 12.50 33.02
C ILE A 500 13.61 13.60 33.99
N TRP A 501 12.35 14.03 33.92
CA TRP A 501 11.79 15.05 34.81
C TRP A 501 11.83 14.61 36.29
N LEU A 502 11.39 13.38 36.57
CA LEU A 502 11.32 12.84 37.93
C LEU A 502 12.73 12.66 38.53
N ASN A 503 13.69 12.20 37.73
CA ASN A 503 15.07 12.10 38.16
C ASN A 503 15.66 13.47 38.46
N HIS A 504 15.45 14.46 37.59
CA HIS A 504 15.99 15.81 37.77
C HIS A 504 15.50 16.48 39.07
N PHE A 505 14.19 16.49 39.33
CA PHE A 505 13.62 17.19 40.48
C PHE A 505 13.56 16.36 41.77
N HIS A 506 13.51 15.03 41.67
CA HIS A 506 13.20 14.17 42.82
C HIS A 506 14.18 13.02 43.03
N GLN A 507 15.15 12.79 42.14
CA GLN A 507 16.07 11.66 42.24
C GLN A 507 15.30 10.32 42.36
N GLU A 508 14.23 10.22 41.59
CA GLU A 508 13.31 9.08 41.56
C GLU A 508 13.06 8.66 40.12
N VAL A 509 12.57 7.44 39.94
CA VAL A 509 12.19 6.89 38.63
C VAL A 509 10.78 6.33 38.70
N CYS A 510 10.16 6.06 37.55
CA CYS A 510 8.79 5.56 37.52
C CYS A 510 8.55 4.53 36.43
N LEU A 511 7.59 3.64 36.67
CA LEU A 511 7.11 2.68 35.69
C LEU A 511 5.66 2.99 35.31
N PRO A 512 5.24 2.72 34.06
CA PRO A 512 3.87 2.96 33.63
C PRO A 512 2.87 2.11 34.43
N GLY A 513 1.83 2.74 34.96
CA GLY A 513 0.77 2.07 35.73
C GLY A 513 -0.56 2.03 34.99
N GLN A 514 -1.10 3.20 34.64
CA GLN A 514 -2.36 3.31 33.89
C GLN A 514 -2.42 4.63 33.13
N LEU A 515 -3.30 4.73 32.15
CA LEU A 515 -3.69 6.00 31.52
C LEU A 515 -5.21 6.07 31.39
N THR A 516 -5.76 7.29 31.50
CA THR A 516 -7.20 7.52 31.36
C THR A 516 -7.60 7.50 29.90
N HIS A 517 -6.88 8.23 29.05
CA HIS A 517 -7.20 8.41 27.64
C HIS A 517 -5.93 8.58 26.83
N SER A 518 -5.82 7.90 25.69
CA SER A 518 -4.75 8.06 24.71
C SER A 518 -5.38 8.19 23.34
N GLU A 519 -4.89 9.08 22.50
CA GLU A 519 -5.42 9.34 21.16
C GLU A 519 -4.30 9.47 20.13
N GLN A 520 -4.61 9.07 18.90
CA GLN A 520 -3.74 9.25 17.75
C GLN A 520 -4.49 9.88 16.57
N PHE A 521 -3.88 10.90 15.99
CA PHE A 521 -4.46 11.70 14.90
C PHE A 521 -3.60 11.65 13.63
N ARG A 522 -2.28 11.48 13.78
CA ARG A 522 -1.31 11.44 12.68
C ARG A 522 -0.21 10.42 12.99
N THR A 523 0.52 9.99 11.95
CA THR A 523 1.75 9.23 12.12
C THR A 523 2.92 10.15 12.45
N VAL A 524 3.79 9.71 13.36
CA VAL A 524 5.07 10.38 13.63
C VAL A 524 5.96 10.23 12.38
N PRO A 525 6.61 11.29 11.89
CA PRO A 525 7.43 11.20 10.69
C PRO A 525 8.68 10.34 10.91
N CYS A 526 9.06 9.58 9.90
CA CYS A 526 10.33 8.86 9.86
C CYS A 526 11.42 9.78 9.32
N ASN A 527 12.61 9.75 9.94
CA ASN A 527 13.77 10.57 9.58
C ASN A 527 13.53 12.09 9.65
N ALA A 528 12.70 12.53 10.59
CA ALA A 528 12.48 13.94 10.89
C ALA A 528 12.33 14.17 12.40
N PRO A 529 12.66 15.37 12.90
CA PRO A 529 12.47 15.70 14.31
C PRO A 529 10.98 15.82 14.67
N PHE A 530 10.66 15.46 15.90
CA PHE A 530 9.38 15.72 16.54
C PHE A 530 9.59 15.94 18.04
N TYR A 531 8.57 16.40 18.75
CA TYR A 531 8.70 16.81 20.14
C TYR A 531 7.75 16.05 21.04
N VAL A 532 8.19 15.80 22.26
CA VAL A 532 7.34 15.28 23.34
C VAL A 532 7.31 16.33 24.44
N SER A 533 6.14 16.93 24.66
CA SER A 533 5.87 17.79 25.81
C SER A 533 5.14 17.00 26.88
N CYS A 534 5.73 16.92 28.06
CA CYS A 534 5.16 16.26 29.24
C CYS A 534 4.80 17.31 30.28
N GLU A 535 3.54 17.32 30.69
CA GLU A 535 2.99 18.20 31.73
C GLU A 535 2.68 17.38 32.97
N VAL A 536 3.35 17.69 34.08
CA VAL A 536 3.16 16.99 35.34
C VAL A 536 2.04 17.64 36.13
N GLU A 537 0.96 16.89 36.35
CA GLU A 537 -0.23 17.39 37.06
C GLU A 537 -0.07 17.27 38.57
N ASN A 538 0.45 16.13 39.05
CA ASN A 538 0.56 15.85 40.47
C ASN A 538 1.59 14.76 40.77
N LYS A 539 2.24 14.84 41.93
CA LYS A 539 3.13 13.81 42.48
C LYS A 539 2.71 13.47 43.91
N THR A 540 2.65 12.18 44.22
CA THR A 540 2.49 11.64 45.57
C THR A 540 3.77 10.91 46.00
N ALA A 541 3.76 10.30 47.18
CA ALA A 541 4.88 9.47 47.64
C ALA A 541 5.08 8.20 46.79
N THR A 542 4.03 7.72 46.11
CA THR A 542 4.05 6.42 45.40
C THR A 542 3.71 6.51 43.92
N GLY A 543 3.34 7.70 43.41
CA GLY A 543 3.00 7.85 42.01
C GLY A 543 3.08 9.29 41.52
N VAL A 544 3.05 9.42 40.20
CA VAL A 544 3.03 10.71 39.49
C VAL A 544 2.00 10.63 38.37
N THR A 545 1.26 11.72 38.18
CA THR A 545 0.29 11.87 37.09
C THR A 545 0.79 12.93 36.12
N ALA A 546 0.75 12.62 34.82
CA ALA A 546 1.15 13.54 33.77
C ALA A 546 0.31 13.39 32.50
N ASN A 547 0.34 14.44 31.68
CA ASN A 547 -0.16 14.46 30.31
C ASN A 547 1.03 14.52 29.34
N PHE A 548 0.88 13.91 28.18
CA PHE A 548 1.91 13.82 27.16
C PHE A 548 1.35 14.24 25.80
N PHE A 549 2.11 15.05 25.08
CA PHE A 549 1.76 15.55 23.76
C PHE A 549 2.93 15.30 22.81
N LEU A 550 2.72 14.45 21.80
CA LEU A 550 3.65 14.29 20.69
C LEU A 550 3.22 15.26 19.58
N HIS A 551 4.08 16.20 19.19
CA HIS A 551 3.71 17.25 18.26
C HIS A 551 4.86 17.68 17.33
N ASP A 552 4.50 18.36 16.25
CA ASP A 552 5.46 19.03 15.36
C ASP A 552 5.84 20.43 15.87
N THR A 553 6.59 21.17 15.06
CA THR A 553 7.04 22.54 15.41
C THR A 553 5.91 23.54 15.61
N GLU A 554 4.73 23.29 15.01
CA GLU A 554 3.55 24.15 15.09
C GLU A 554 2.57 23.69 16.17
N GLY A 555 2.93 22.65 16.95
CA GLY A 555 2.07 22.08 17.97
C GLY A 555 1.00 21.13 17.44
N LYS A 556 0.97 20.83 16.15
CA LYS A 556 -0.04 19.92 15.61
C LYS A 556 0.24 18.49 16.08
N ILE A 557 -0.72 17.93 16.80
CA ILE A 557 -0.54 16.70 17.57
C ILE A 557 -0.49 15.48 16.65
N TYR A 558 0.51 14.62 16.87
CA TYR A 558 0.56 13.25 16.35
C TYR A 558 -0.29 12.33 17.21
N SER A 559 0.00 12.32 18.52
CA SER A 559 -0.73 11.60 19.54
C SER A 559 -0.65 12.32 20.89
N ARG A 560 -1.61 12.03 21.77
CA ARG A 560 -1.60 12.52 23.15
C ARG A 560 -2.01 11.45 24.13
N ILE A 561 -1.49 11.53 25.34
CA ILE A 561 -1.87 10.67 26.47
C ILE A 561 -2.25 11.57 27.63
N LEU A 562 -3.47 11.40 28.15
CA LEU A 562 -4.04 12.20 29.23
C LEU A 562 -4.28 11.34 30.48
N GLY A 563 -3.95 11.91 31.63
CA GLY A 563 -4.11 11.28 32.94
C GLY A 563 -3.27 10.03 33.09
N ALA A 564 -2.07 10.01 32.54
CA ALA A 564 -1.15 8.89 32.72
C ALA A 564 -0.64 8.87 34.16
N LYS A 565 -0.82 7.75 34.85
CA LYS A 565 -0.31 7.53 36.21
C LYS A 565 0.83 6.54 36.16
N ALA A 566 2.00 6.99 36.56
CA ALA A 566 3.17 6.16 36.75
C ALA A 566 3.38 5.87 38.24
N VAL A 567 3.90 4.68 38.55
CA VAL A 567 4.24 4.25 39.90
C VAL A 567 5.69 4.59 40.15
N ILE A 568 5.98 5.33 41.23
CA ILE A 568 7.34 5.68 41.62
C ILE A 568 8.04 4.41 42.11
N ALA A 569 9.27 4.22 41.67
CA ALA A 569 10.09 3.10 42.03
C ALA A 569 11.50 3.55 42.47
N PRO A 570 12.22 2.75 43.28
CA PRO A 570 13.56 3.10 43.73
C PRO A 570 14.54 3.22 42.56
N MET A 571 15.48 4.16 42.65
CA MET A 571 16.49 4.43 41.61
C MET A 571 17.35 3.20 41.25
N ASN A 572 17.47 2.22 42.14
CA ASN A 572 18.26 0.99 41.97
C ASN A 572 17.60 -0.11 41.08
N LEU A 573 16.61 0.23 40.25
CA LEU A 573 15.92 -0.72 39.35
C LEU A 573 16.86 -1.49 38.39
N HIS A 574 18.10 -1.03 38.20
CA HIS A 574 19.10 -1.67 37.33
C HIS A 574 20.03 -2.66 38.03
N LYS A 575 20.01 -2.75 39.37
CA LYS A 575 20.93 -3.63 40.11
C LYS A 575 20.42 -5.07 40.11
N ARG A 576 21.15 -5.96 39.41
CA ARG A 576 21.12 -7.40 39.70
C ARG A 576 21.44 -7.59 41.19
N LYS A 577 20.64 -8.38 41.90
CA LYS A 577 21.12 -9.02 43.13
C LYS A 577 22.16 -10.06 42.77
#